data_AF-M5U5H9-F1
#
_entry.id   AF-M5U5H9-F1
#
_cell.length_a   1.000
_cell.length_b   1.000
_cell.length_c   1.000
_cell.angle_alpha   90.00
_cell.angle_beta   90.00
_cell.angle_gamma   90.00
#
_symmetry.space_group_name_H-M   'P 1'
#
loop_
_entity.id
_entity.type
_entity.pdbx_description
1 polymer ?
#
loop_
_entity_poly.entity_id
_entity_poly.type
_entity_poly.pdbx_seq_one_letter_code
_entity_poly.pdbx_strand_id
1 'polypeptide(L)'
;MSIGASRSAPGNSQVNPIRSIWIDRQVDPTTNVSLTVAATSAAKVVVDLAEKSDLAVFPLPGVLLVGRPQWVDSAASFLTVETTDDDLVSVRWPSGSTASEVLELILTAPKVRNSRAKVADLGDRLRNSNVSTLPRPTVAWLPHDVWPAGELIGVDRTTAVSLVLAQFDYAIKPGTRLESLTTRSSSRSRNNSAARGAPSDSQSDLPNGIVGWSELTAGKPFPMSYPKGDSVTAIRETLAAQSVRSSVRTSGDKITVLATAENHRRALAAHWRSTSATPSRRDKPNAKAAVFDLKLINKTAGDVLRQLAATDGKRFRIEPDAELASQRRINLDGKQKTLRELAIMVAESADLAVEWGEEEVVIRKP
;
A
#
# COMPACT_ATOMS: atom_id res chain seq x y z
N MET A 1 -46.39 -6.68 17.69
CA MET A 1 -45.72 -7.27 16.51
C MET A 1 -44.38 -6.60 16.34
N SER A 2 -43.32 -7.23 16.85
CA SER A 2 -41.94 -6.78 16.66
C SER A 2 -41.37 -7.44 15.41
N ILE A 3 -40.86 -6.64 14.47
CA ILE A 3 -40.03 -7.12 13.36
C ILE A 3 -38.61 -6.66 13.68
N GLY A 4 -37.80 -7.60 14.15
CA GLY A 4 -36.37 -7.40 14.37
C GLY A 4 -35.64 -7.39 13.03
N ALA A 5 -35.00 -6.28 12.70
CA ALA A 5 -33.98 -6.23 11.66
C ALA A 5 -32.66 -6.73 12.26
N SER A 6 -32.31 -7.98 11.98
CA SER A 6 -30.99 -8.53 12.23
C SER A 6 -29.97 -7.83 11.33
N ARG A 7 -29.25 -6.84 11.87
CA ARG A 7 -28.02 -6.33 11.25
C ARG A 7 -26.96 -7.42 11.34
N SER A 8 -26.66 -8.05 10.22
CA SER A 8 -25.52 -8.93 10.03
C SER A 8 -24.23 -8.19 10.41
N ALA A 9 -23.40 -8.80 11.23
CA ALA A 9 -22.10 -8.25 11.61
C ALA A 9 -21.20 -8.04 10.38
N PRO A 10 -20.43 -6.94 10.30
CA PRO A 10 -19.45 -6.77 9.23
C PRO A 10 -18.44 -7.91 9.30
N GLY A 11 -18.42 -8.73 8.26
CA GLY A 11 -17.49 -9.83 8.09
C GLY A 11 -16.05 -9.34 8.18
N ASN A 12 -15.16 -10.24 8.61
CA ASN A 12 -13.73 -10.03 8.76
C ASN A 12 -13.12 -9.52 7.44
N SER A 13 -13.10 -8.19 7.23
CA SER A 13 -12.39 -7.56 6.12
C SER A 13 -10.91 -7.80 6.34
N GLN A 14 -10.42 -8.91 5.80
CA GLN A 14 -9.00 -9.16 5.66
C GLN A 14 -8.49 -8.07 4.72
N VAL A 15 -7.82 -7.07 5.29
CA VAL A 15 -7.29 -5.93 4.54
C VAL A 15 -6.39 -6.50 3.44
N ASN A 16 -6.77 -6.30 2.18
CA ASN A 16 -5.94 -6.71 1.05
C ASN A 16 -4.56 -6.07 1.22
N PRO A 17 -3.46 -6.85 1.25
CA PRO A 17 -2.14 -6.28 1.42
C PRO A 17 -1.86 -5.29 0.29
N ILE A 18 -1.12 -4.23 0.59
CA ILE A 18 -0.66 -3.27 -0.41
C ILE A 18 0.22 -4.01 -1.42
N ARG A 19 -0.16 -3.93 -2.70
CA ARG A 19 0.55 -4.58 -3.82
C ARG A 19 0.95 -3.61 -4.91
N SER A 20 0.41 -2.40 -4.88
CA SER A 20 0.65 -1.37 -5.89
C SER A 20 0.90 -0.03 -5.23
N ILE A 21 1.65 0.83 -5.91
CA ILE A 21 1.90 2.21 -5.51
C ILE A 21 1.29 3.12 -6.56
N TRP A 22 0.60 4.16 -6.12
CA TRP A 22 -0.02 5.16 -6.98
C TRP A 22 0.48 6.54 -6.61
N ILE A 23 1.13 7.21 -7.56
CA ILE A 23 1.83 8.47 -7.34
C ILE A 23 1.06 9.62 -8.00
N ASP A 24 0.83 10.71 -7.26
CA ASP A 24 0.31 11.98 -7.80
C ASP A 24 1.17 12.44 -8.97
N ARG A 25 0.55 12.71 -10.13
CA ARG A 25 1.25 13.08 -11.37
C ARG A 25 2.09 14.36 -11.25
N GLN A 26 1.82 15.20 -10.26
CA GLN A 26 2.58 16.43 -10.03
C GLN A 26 3.82 16.20 -9.14
N VAL A 27 4.08 14.96 -8.70
CA VAL A 27 5.32 14.57 -8.05
C VAL A 27 6.38 14.34 -9.12
N ASP A 28 7.53 15.00 -8.97
CA ASP A 28 8.68 14.79 -9.86
C ASP A 28 9.35 13.43 -9.56
N PRO A 29 9.24 12.45 -10.49
CA PRO A 29 9.82 11.12 -10.28
C PRO A 29 11.34 11.10 -10.37
N THR A 30 11.98 12.20 -10.78
CA THR A 30 13.44 12.31 -10.91
C THR A 30 14.13 12.81 -9.63
N THR A 31 13.34 13.18 -8.62
CA THR A 31 13.85 13.63 -7.33
C THR A 31 14.60 12.49 -6.64
N ASN A 32 15.91 12.63 -6.52
CA ASN A 32 16.74 11.69 -5.78
C ASN A 32 16.56 11.91 -4.29
N VAL A 33 16.29 10.83 -3.55
CA VAL A 33 16.16 10.87 -2.09
C VAL A 33 17.22 9.99 -1.46
N SER A 34 17.99 10.58 -0.52
CA SER A 34 18.98 9.84 0.27
C SER A 34 18.39 9.53 1.65
N LEU A 35 18.44 8.27 2.06
CA LEU A 35 17.95 7.83 3.35
C LEU A 35 18.94 6.88 4.03
N THR A 36 19.33 7.21 5.26
CA THR A 36 20.01 6.28 6.16
C THR A 36 18.94 5.56 6.97
N VAL A 37 18.77 4.26 6.72
CA VAL A 37 17.77 3.42 7.39
C VAL A 37 18.46 2.64 8.51
N ALA A 38 18.12 2.92 9.78
CA ALA A 38 18.43 2.01 10.89
C ALA A 38 17.48 0.80 10.86
N ALA A 39 17.59 -0.17 11.78
CA ALA A 39 16.65 -1.29 11.87
C ALA A 39 15.24 -0.81 12.30
N THR A 40 14.49 -0.25 11.35
CA THR A 40 13.14 0.32 11.53
C THR A 40 12.13 -0.39 10.63
N SER A 41 10.85 -0.29 10.97
CA SER A 41 9.79 -0.92 10.16
C SER A 41 9.69 -0.27 8.78
N ALA A 42 9.36 -1.05 7.74
CA ALA A 42 9.18 -0.53 6.38
C ALA A 42 8.13 0.59 6.33
N ALA A 43 7.07 0.48 7.15
CA ALA A 43 6.03 1.49 7.28
C ALA A 43 6.59 2.84 7.78
N LYS A 44 7.48 2.81 8.78
CA LYS A 44 8.18 4.01 9.26
C LYS A 44 9.08 4.61 8.17
N VAL A 45 9.84 3.77 7.46
CA VAL A 45 10.72 4.23 6.36
C VAL A 45 9.91 4.95 5.29
N VAL A 46 8.75 4.43 4.91
CA VAL A 46 7.87 5.05 3.90
C VAL A 46 7.37 6.42 4.36
N VAL A 47 6.95 6.57 5.62
CA VAL A 47 6.52 7.87 6.16
C VAL A 47 7.68 8.86 6.23
N ASP A 48 8.83 8.44 6.77
CA ASP A 48 10.00 9.31 6.90
C ASP A 48 10.54 9.74 5.52
N LEU A 49 10.44 8.87 4.51
CA LEU A 49 10.81 9.19 3.12
C LEU A 49 9.85 10.21 2.51
N ALA A 50 8.54 9.99 2.64
CA ALA A 50 7.54 10.87 2.05
C ALA A 50 7.65 12.30 2.63
N GLU A 51 7.77 12.42 3.95
CA GLU A 51 7.87 13.73 4.60
C GLU A 51 9.13 14.50 4.23
N LYS A 52 10.27 13.81 4.03
CA LYS A 52 11.51 14.44 3.56
C LYS A 52 11.39 15.07 2.17
N SER A 53 10.42 14.61 1.38
CA SER A 53 10.14 15.11 0.04
C SER A 53 8.88 15.97 -0.01
N ASP A 54 8.38 16.44 1.15
CA ASP A 54 7.10 17.17 1.27
C ASP A 54 5.91 16.42 0.67
N LEU A 55 5.96 15.09 0.71
CA LEU A 55 4.92 14.18 0.27
C LEU A 55 4.16 13.57 1.45
N ALA A 56 2.99 13.06 1.13
CA ALA A 56 2.07 12.36 1.99
C ALA A 56 1.85 10.94 1.46
N VAL A 57 1.54 10.02 2.37
CA VAL A 57 1.14 8.65 2.04
C VAL A 57 -0.20 8.31 2.66
N PHE A 58 -1.00 7.52 1.94
CA PHE A 58 -2.29 7.04 2.43
C PHE A 58 -2.60 5.65 1.88
N PRO A 59 -2.81 4.63 2.75
CA PRO A 59 -3.09 3.28 2.32
C PRO A 59 -4.57 3.15 1.95
N LEU A 60 -4.80 2.55 0.79
CA LEU A 60 -6.10 2.05 0.35
C LEU A 60 -6.00 0.52 0.23
N PRO A 61 -7.13 -0.21 0.19
CA PRO A 61 -7.10 -1.64 -0.09
C PRO A 61 -6.34 -1.95 -1.39
N GLY A 62 -5.19 -2.66 -1.27
CA GLY A 62 -4.34 -3.04 -2.41
C GLY A 62 -3.37 -1.96 -2.94
N VAL A 63 -3.53 -0.68 -2.58
CA VAL A 63 -2.76 0.44 -3.14
C VAL A 63 -2.23 1.37 -2.06
N LEU A 64 -0.99 1.83 -2.20
CA LEU A 64 -0.45 2.95 -1.43
C LEU A 64 -0.49 4.22 -2.27
N LEU A 65 -1.28 5.22 -1.84
CA LEU A 65 -1.21 6.56 -2.41
C LEU A 65 0.04 7.28 -1.93
N VAL A 66 0.72 7.96 -2.83
CA VAL A 66 1.87 8.83 -2.56
C VAL A 66 1.68 10.12 -3.35
N GLY A 67 1.76 11.28 -2.70
CA GLY A 67 1.55 12.55 -3.41
C GLY A 67 1.65 13.76 -2.53
N ARG A 68 1.30 14.94 -3.05
CA ARG A 68 1.26 16.15 -2.22
C ARG A 68 0.16 16.03 -1.16
N PRO A 69 0.35 16.56 0.06
CA PRO A 69 -0.61 16.44 1.15
C PRO A 69 -2.06 16.80 0.77
N GLN A 70 -2.29 17.96 0.12
CA GLN A 70 -3.65 18.34 -0.27
C GLN A 70 -4.29 17.41 -1.30
N TRP A 71 -3.49 16.83 -2.20
CA TRP A 71 -3.98 15.92 -3.22
C TRP A 71 -4.36 14.57 -2.59
N VAL A 72 -3.50 14.05 -1.71
CA VAL A 72 -3.77 12.82 -0.96
C VAL A 72 -5.02 12.96 -0.09
N ASP A 73 -5.17 14.10 0.61
CA ASP A 73 -6.31 14.34 1.49
C ASP A 73 -7.62 14.45 0.67
N SER A 74 -7.58 15.07 -0.51
CA SER A 74 -8.72 15.15 -1.44
C SER A 74 -9.06 13.79 -2.04
N ALA A 75 -8.07 13.08 -2.57
CA ALA A 75 -8.23 11.75 -3.13
C ALA A 75 -8.84 10.79 -2.10
N ALA A 76 -8.28 10.70 -0.89
CA ALA A 76 -8.80 9.84 0.16
C ALA A 76 -10.22 10.22 0.61
N SER A 77 -10.57 11.51 0.59
CA SER A 77 -11.93 11.98 0.92
C SER A 77 -12.99 11.51 -0.07
N PHE A 78 -12.62 11.33 -1.34
CA PHE A 78 -13.55 10.94 -2.41
C PHE A 78 -13.46 9.46 -2.81
N LEU A 79 -12.35 8.80 -2.46
CA LEU A 79 -12.11 7.38 -2.73
C LEU A 79 -12.75 6.43 -1.71
N THR A 80 -13.19 6.93 -0.55
CA THR A 80 -13.79 6.13 0.52
C THR A 80 -15.24 5.76 0.21
N VAL A 81 -15.42 5.03 -0.89
CA VAL A 81 -16.64 4.29 -1.19
C VAL A 81 -16.55 2.96 -0.44
N GLU A 82 -17.62 2.57 0.24
CA GLU A 82 -17.72 1.25 0.86
C GLU A 82 -17.48 0.17 -0.19
N THR A 83 -16.31 -0.48 -0.15
CA THR A 83 -15.97 -1.62 -1.02
C THR A 83 -16.89 -2.77 -0.67
N THR A 84 -18.00 -2.87 -1.40
CA THR A 84 -19.06 -3.85 -1.17
C THR A 84 -19.02 -4.98 -2.20
N ASP A 85 -18.15 -4.88 -3.21
CA ASP A 85 -18.10 -5.80 -4.33
C ASP A 85 -16.73 -6.50 -4.44
N ASP A 86 -16.75 -7.81 -4.71
CA ASP A 86 -15.57 -8.64 -5.01
C ASP A 86 -15.03 -8.35 -6.44
N ASP A 87 -15.14 -7.10 -6.89
CA ASP A 87 -14.78 -6.67 -8.25
C ASP A 87 -13.34 -6.18 -8.34
N LEU A 88 -12.42 -7.05 -7.91
CA LEU A 88 -11.00 -6.79 -7.97
C LEU A 88 -10.49 -6.90 -9.41
N VAL A 89 -9.61 -6.00 -9.82
CA VAL A 89 -8.92 -6.02 -11.11
C VAL A 89 -7.42 -6.07 -10.91
N SER A 90 -6.73 -6.66 -11.88
CA SER A 90 -5.27 -6.60 -11.97
C SER A 90 -4.88 -6.15 -13.38
N VAL A 91 -4.24 -5.00 -13.48
CA VAL A 91 -3.88 -4.37 -14.75
C VAL A 91 -2.42 -3.91 -14.73
N ARG A 92 -1.79 -3.91 -15.91
CA ARG A 92 -0.44 -3.40 -16.12
C ARG A 92 -0.38 -2.65 -17.45
N TRP A 93 0.36 -1.54 -17.46
CA TRP A 93 0.55 -0.73 -18.66
C TRP A 93 2.02 -0.33 -18.84
N PRO A 94 2.50 -0.26 -20.10
CA PRO A 94 3.85 0.20 -20.40
C PRO A 94 3.97 1.74 -20.26
N SER A 95 5.22 2.23 -20.26
CA SER A 95 5.47 3.66 -20.38
C SER A 95 5.00 4.17 -21.74
N GLY A 96 4.49 5.40 -21.77
CA GLY A 96 3.92 5.99 -22.98
C GLY A 96 2.41 5.76 -23.13
N SER A 97 1.78 5.03 -22.20
CA SER A 97 0.34 4.81 -22.19
C SER A 97 -0.40 6.09 -21.82
N THR A 98 -1.57 6.31 -22.42
CA THR A 98 -2.44 7.45 -22.09
C THR A 98 -3.40 7.13 -20.95
N ALA A 99 -3.85 8.15 -20.22
CA ALA A 99 -4.85 7.97 -19.16
C ALA A 99 -6.15 7.33 -19.66
N SER A 100 -6.56 7.66 -20.89
CA SER A 100 -7.71 7.04 -21.56
C SER A 100 -7.52 5.55 -21.79
N GLU A 101 -6.35 5.11 -22.27
CA GLU A 101 -6.06 3.69 -22.48
C GLU A 101 -6.00 2.93 -21.16
N VAL A 102 -5.41 3.53 -20.13
CA VAL A 102 -5.36 2.93 -18.78
C VAL A 102 -6.76 2.81 -18.19
N LEU A 103 -7.62 3.84 -18.33
CA LEU A 103 -9.00 3.77 -17.88
C LEU A 103 -9.78 2.69 -18.63
N GLU A 104 -9.67 2.62 -19.96
CA GLU A 104 -10.32 1.59 -20.76
C GLU A 104 -9.84 0.18 -20.40
N LEU A 105 -8.53 0.02 -20.14
CA LEU A 105 -7.96 -1.23 -19.66
C LEU A 105 -8.61 -1.65 -18.33
N ILE A 106 -8.75 -0.74 -17.36
CA ILE A 106 -9.38 -1.02 -16.05
C ILE A 106 -10.85 -1.42 -16.20
N LEU A 107 -11.61 -0.68 -17.02
CA LEU A 107 -13.03 -0.92 -17.25
C LEU A 107 -13.28 -2.27 -17.93
N THR A 108 -12.37 -2.70 -18.81
CA THR A 108 -12.49 -3.96 -19.57
C THR A 108 -11.67 -5.12 -18.99
N ALA A 109 -10.94 -4.90 -17.90
CA ALA A 109 -10.14 -5.95 -17.26
C ALA A 109 -11.05 -7.03 -16.69
N PRO A 110 -10.69 -8.32 -16.78
CA PRO A 110 -11.49 -9.39 -16.18
C PRO A 110 -11.49 -9.29 -14.66
N LYS A 111 -12.62 -9.64 -14.02
CA LYS A 111 -12.70 -9.73 -12.55
C LYS A 111 -11.73 -10.79 -12.02
N VAL A 112 -10.99 -10.45 -10.98
CA VAL A 112 -10.05 -11.33 -10.28
C VAL A 112 -10.82 -12.16 -9.25
N ARG A 113 -11.26 -13.35 -9.65
CA ARG A 113 -12.01 -14.26 -8.74
C ARG A 113 -11.12 -15.12 -7.83
N ASN A 114 -9.84 -15.31 -8.18
CA ASN A 114 -8.88 -16.17 -7.46
C ASN A 114 -7.45 -15.64 -7.61
N SER A 115 -6.52 -16.09 -6.73
CA SER A 115 -5.09 -15.72 -6.72
C SER A 115 -4.29 -16.05 -7.99
N ARG A 116 -4.89 -16.71 -8.98
CA ARG A 116 -4.33 -16.98 -10.32
C ARG A 116 -4.91 -16.09 -11.43
N ALA A 117 -5.64 -15.04 -11.09
CA ALA A 117 -6.23 -14.18 -12.11
C ALA A 117 -5.13 -13.52 -12.97
N LYS A 118 -5.34 -13.59 -14.29
CA LYS A 118 -4.42 -13.05 -15.28
C LYS A 118 -4.41 -11.53 -15.18
N VAL A 119 -3.22 -10.95 -15.00
CA VAL A 119 -3.01 -9.51 -15.10
C VAL A 119 -3.33 -9.10 -16.53
N ALA A 120 -4.27 -8.15 -16.71
CA ALA A 120 -4.57 -7.59 -18.02
C ALA A 120 -3.47 -6.59 -18.39
N ASP A 121 -2.72 -6.92 -19.45
CA ASP A 121 -1.57 -6.14 -19.90
C ASP A 121 -1.91 -5.34 -21.16
N LEU A 122 -1.76 -4.02 -21.11
CA LEU A 122 -2.00 -3.15 -22.25
C LEU A 122 -0.97 -3.35 -23.37
N GLY A 123 0.29 -3.60 -23.04
CA GLY A 123 1.34 -3.89 -24.02
C GLY A 123 1.05 -5.16 -24.81
N ASP A 124 0.52 -6.20 -24.15
CA ASP A 124 0.07 -7.41 -24.85
C ASP A 124 -1.13 -7.13 -25.77
N ARG A 125 -2.08 -6.30 -25.34
CA ARG A 125 -3.22 -5.89 -26.17
C ARG A 125 -2.75 -5.12 -27.41
N LEU A 126 -1.83 -4.17 -27.24
CA LEU A 126 -1.28 -3.37 -28.34
C LEU A 126 -0.48 -4.23 -29.33
N ARG A 127 0.34 -5.17 -28.84
CA ARG A 127 1.09 -6.11 -29.71
C ARG A 127 0.20 -7.05 -30.51
N ASN A 128 -0.90 -7.52 -29.91
CA ASN A 128 -1.82 -8.47 -30.55
C ASN A 128 -2.90 -7.79 -31.40
N SER A 129 -2.96 -6.45 -31.38
CA SER A 129 -3.89 -5.68 -32.21
C SER A 129 -3.26 -5.43 -33.58
N ASN A 130 -3.93 -5.83 -34.65
CA ASN A 130 -3.52 -5.43 -36.00
C ASN A 130 -3.57 -3.89 -36.10
N VAL A 131 -2.43 -3.27 -36.42
CA VAL A 131 -2.20 -1.81 -36.41
C VAL A 131 -3.24 -1.03 -37.22
N SER A 132 -3.88 -1.65 -38.21
CA SER A 132 -4.93 -1.04 -39.04
C SER A 132 -6.34 -1.02 -38.41
N THR A 133 -6.54 -1.65 -37.25
CA THR A 133 -7.84 -1.73 -36.55
C THR A 133 -7.71 -1.43 -35.07
N LEU A 134 -6.74 -0.61 -34.65
CA LEU A 134 -6.70 -0.13 -33.27
C LEU A 134 -8.01 0.62 -32.98
N PRO A 135 -8.86 0.11 -32.06
CA PRO A 135 -10.05 0.82 -31.65
C PRO A 135 -9.59 2.18 -31.13
N ARG A 136 -10.18 3.27 -31.65
CA ARG A 136 -10.00 4.58 -30.99
C ARG A 136 -10.43 4.40 -29.52
N PRO A 137 -9.69 4.96 -28.56
CA PRO A 137 -10.06 4.85 -27.16
C PRO A 137 -11.49 5.36 -27.01
N THR A 138 -12.34 4.51 -26.42
CA THR A 138 -13.76 4.81 -26.17
C THR A 138 -13.90 5.96 -25.18
N VAL A 139 -12.91 6.08 -24.29
CA VAL A 139 -12.71 7.18 -23.34
C VAL A 139 -11.94 8.32 -24.02
N ALA A 140 -12.64 9.23 -24.71
CA ALA A 140 -12.01 10.38 -25.39
C ALA A 140 -12.12 11.71 -24.62
N TRP A 141 -12.71 11.69 -23.43
CA TRP A 141 -13.03 12.90 -22.65
C TRP A 141 -12.00 13.23 -21.57
N LEU A 142 -11.10 12.30 -21.23
CA LEU A 142 -9.99 12.59 -20.34
C LEU A 142 -8.95 13.47 -21.07
N PRO A 143 -8.30 14.41 -20.36
CA PRO A 143 -7.19 15.17 -20.93
C PRO A 143 -6.12 14.24 -21.50
N HIS A 144 -5.56 14.62 -22.65
CA HIS A 144 -4.42 13.90 -23.22
C HIS A 144 -3.21 14.02 -22.28
N ASP A 145 -2.76 12.87 -21.78
CA ASP A 145 -1.65 12.76 -20.85
C ASP A 145 -0.87 11.48 -21.15
N VAL A 146 0.44 11.47 -20.86
CA VAL A 146 1.33 10.35 -21.14
C VAL A 146 1.95 9.86 -19.85
N TRP A 147 1.71 8.60 -19.52
CA TRP A 147 2.03 8.04 -18.21
C TRP A 147 3.27 7.16 -18.23
N PRO A 148 4.01 7.08 -17.11
CA PRO A 148 5.05 6.08 -16.92
C PRO A 148 4.43 4.68 -16.85
N ALA A 149 5.29 3.66 -16.94
CA ALA A 149 4.86 2.28 -16.73
C ALA A 149 4.31 2.11 -15.32
N GLY A 150 3.29 1.27 -15.16
CA GLY A 150 2.67 1.03 -13.86
C GLY A 150 1.76 -0.18 -13.84
N GLU A 151 1.32 -0.53 -12.63
CA GLU A 151 0.40 -1.64 -12.40
C GLU A 151 -0.52 -1.39 -11.20
N LEU A 152 -1.72 -1.97 -11.25
CA LEU A 152 -2.66 -2.08 -10.14
C LEU A 152 -2.99 -3.56 -9.97
N ILE A 153 -2.72 -4.15 -8.81
CA ILE A 153 -2.84 -5.58 -8.58
C ILE A 153 -3.85 -5.87 -7.46
N GLY A 154 -4.97 -6.48 -7.83
CA GLY A 154 -6.02 -6.88 -6.89
C GLY A 154 -6.72 -5.68 -6.24
N VAL A 155 -6.95 -4.63 -7.02
CA VAL A 155 -7.57 -3.37 -6.58
C VAL A 155 -9.03 -3.39 -6.99
N ASP A 156 -9.94 -2.95 -6.12
CA ASP A 156 -11.35 -2.76 -6.49
C ASP A 156 -11.47 -1.86 -7.74
N ARG A 157 -12.31 -2.26 -8.71
CA ARG A 157 -12.42 -1.55 -9.98
C ARG A 157 -12.85 -0.10 -9.80
N THR A 158 -13.79 0.19 -8.89
CA THR A 158 -14.25 1.56 -8.62
C THR A 158 -13.13 2.41 -8.04
N THR A 159 -12.34 1.84 -7.14
CA THR A 159 -11.13 2.45 -6.58
C THR A 159 -10.12 2.72 -7.69
N ALA A 160 -9.81 1.74 -8.54
CA ALA A 160 -8.88 1.88 -9.65
C ALA A 160 -9.30 2.98 -10.64
N VAL A 161 -10.58 3.05 -11.01
CA VAL A 161 -11.11 4.13 -11.85
C VAL A 161 -10.95 5.47 -11.15
N SER A 162 -11.37 5.55 -9.89
CA SER A 162 -11.33 6.80 -9.13
C SER A 162 -9.88 7.30 -8.92
N LEU A 163 -8.89 6.40 -8.84
CA LEU A 163 -7.47 6.75 -8.84
C LEU A 163 -7.05 7.44 -10.15
N VAL A 164 -7.49 6.93 -11.31
CA VAL A 164 -7.23 7.58 -12.60
C VAL A 164 -7.85 8.97 -12.64
N LEU A 165 -9.10 9.11 -12.19
CA LEU A 165 -9.80 10.39 -12.17
C LEU A 165 -9.17 11.40 -11.21
N ALA A 166 -8.66 10.94 -10.06
CA ALA A 166 -7.97 11.76 -9.09
C ALA A 166 -6.73 12.45 -9.67
N GLN A 167 -6.08 11.89 -10.70
CA GLN A 167 -4.97 12.56 -11.38
C GLN A 167 -5.39 13.86 -12.06
N PHE A 168 -6.67 14.00 -12.41
CA PHE A 168 -7.22 15.16 -13.09
C PHE A 168 -8.17 15.97 -12.20
N ASP A 169 -8.07 15.81 -10.88
CA ASP A 169 -8.96 16.45 -9.90
C ASP A 169 -10.45 16.17 -10.17
N TYR A 170 -10.75 14.97 -10.68
CA TYR A 170 -12.10 14.47 -10.93
C TYR A 170 -12.49 13.38 -9.92
N ALA A 171 -13.80 13.19 -9.75
CA ALA A 171 -14.37 12.15 -8.91
C ALA A 171 -15.66 11.58 -9.51
N ILE A 172 -15.97 10.34 -9.13
CA ILE A 172 -17.20 9.65 -9.48
C ILE A 172 -18.29 10.03 -8.47
N LYS A 173 -19.45 10.49 -8.95
CA LYS A 173 -20.63 10.69 -8.10
C LYS A 173 -21.09 9.33 -7.56
N PRO A 174 -21.49 9.24 -6.28
CA PRO A 174 -22.06 8.02 -5.73
C PRO A 174 -23.21 7.47 -6.59
N GLY A 175 -23.20 6.17 -6.87
CA GLY A 175 -24.22 5.49 -7.68
C GLY A 175 -24.00 5.58 -9.21
N THR A 176 -22.94 6.24 -9.67
CA THR A 176 -22.58 6.23 -11.10
C THR A 176 -22.15 4.83 -11.52
N ARG A 177 -22.70 4.37 -12.65
CA ARG A 177 -22.33 3.10 -13.27
C ARG A 177 -21.03 3.27 -14.06
N LEU A 178 -20.02 2.44 -13.82
CA LEU A 178 -18.72 2.59 -14.49
C LEU A 178 -18.81 2.46 -16.01
N GLU A 179 -19.81 1.74 -16.53
CA GLU A 179 -20.05 1.59 -17.98
C GLU A 179 -20.38 2.92 -18.66
N SER A 180 -20.97 3.89 -17.94
CA SER A 180 -21.32 5.20 -18.51
C SER A 180 -20.10 6.06 -18.80
N LEU A 181 -18.92 5.66 -18.33
CA LEU A 181 -17.65 6.37 -18.59
C LEU A 181 -17.11 6.10 -20.00
N THR A 182 -17.59 5.05 -20.67
CA THR A 182 -17.19 4.70 -22.06
C THR A 182 -18.16 5.23 -23.10
N THR A 183 -19.39 5.53 -22.72
CA THR A 183 -20.38 6.10 -23.63
C THR A 183 -20.02 7.55 -23.94
N ARG A 184 -19.67 7.85 -25.20
CA ARG A 184 -19.63 9.23 -25.70
C ARG A 184 -20.93 9.92 -25.29
N SER A 185 -20.83 11.04 -24.58
CA SER A 185 -21.97 11.92 -24.32
C SER A 185 -22.45 12.46 -25.68
N SER A 186 -23.34 11.72 -26.34
CA SER A 186 -23.94 12.10 -27.62
C SER A 186 -25.03 13.17 -27.44
N SER A 187 -25.20 13.74 -26.24
CA SER A 187 -26.12 14.84 -25.97
C SER A 187 -25.49 16.20 -26.26
N ARG A 188 -25.12 16.45 -27.52
CA ARG A 188 -25.17 17.80 -28.09
C ARG A 188 -25.50 17.71 -29.57
N SER A 189 -26.67 17.13 -29.84
CA SER A 189 -27.38 17.39 -31.09
C SER A 189 -27.78 18.86 -31.12
N ARG A 190 -27.00 19.63 -31.87
CA ARG A 190 -27.49 20.52 -32.93
C ARG A 190 -28.83 21.19 -32.61
N ASN A 191 -28.81 22.29 -31.87
CA ASN A 191 -29.81 23.37 -31.93
C ASN A 191 -29.27 24.54 -31.10
N ASN A 192 -28.38 25.34 -31.69
CA ASN A 192 -28.24 26.78 -31.39
C ASN A 192 -27.22 27.40 -32.36
N SER A 193 -27.65 27.54 -33.61
CA SER A 193 -27.17 28.59 -34.48
C SER A 193 -27.79 29.91 -34.01
N ALA A 194 -27.01 30.70 -33.25
CA ALA A 194 -27.06 32.18 -33.13
C ALA A 194 -26.75 32.65 -31.71
N ALA A 195 -25.47 32.87 -31.38
CA ALA A 195 -25.02 33.98 -30.53
C ALA A 195 -23.49 34.07 -30.59
N ARG A 196 -22.99 35.17 -31.14
CA ARG A 196 -21.57 35.55 -31.11
C ARG A 196 -21.16 35.89 -29.67
N GLY A 197 -19.99 35.40 -29.27
CA GLY A 197 -19.07 36.14 -28.39
C GLY A 197 -19.23 36.00 -26.88
N ALA A 198 -19.21 34.78 -26.34
CA ALA A 198 -18.83 34.56 -24.94
C ALA A 198 -17.71 33.51 -24.88
N PRO A 199 -16.66 33.69 -24.03
CA PRO A 199 -15.66 32.66 -23.81
C PRO A 199 -16.38 31.45 -23.22
N SER A 200 -16.30 30.34 -23.95
CA SER A 200 -16.83 29.05 -23.55
C SER A 200 -16.13 28.60 -22.27
N ASP A 201 -16.80 28.71 -21.13
CA ASP A 201 -16.41 27.99 -19.91
C ASP A 201 -16.33 26.50 -20.26
N SER A 202 -15.11 25.98 -20.20
CA SER A 202 -14.68 24.64 -20.64
C SER A 202 -15.15 23.50 -19.71
N GLN A 203 -16.36 23.60 -19.16
CA GLN A 203 -16.87 22.69 -18.12
C GLN A 203 -17.92 21.69 -18.63
N SER A 204 -18.13 21.52 -19.94
CA SER A 204 -19.32 20.81 -20.46
C SER A 204 -19.09 19.55 -21.33
N ASP A 205 -17.94 18.87 -21.21
CA ASP A 205 -17.67 17.61 -21.94
C ASP A 205 -17.45 16.38 -21.03
N LEU A 206 -17.61 16.51 -19.70
CA LEU A 206 -17.49 15.37 -18.79
C LEU A 206 -18.70 14.41 -18.91
N PRO A 207 -18.49 13.09 -18.84
CA PRO A 207 -19.60 12.14 -18.81
C PRO A 207 -20.51 12.35 -17.60
N ASN A 208 -21.77 11.92 -17.75
CA ASN A 208 -22.71 11.88 -16.65
C ASN A 208 -22.14 11.06 -15.47
N GLY A 209 -22.13 11.67 -14.29
CA GLY A 209 -21.63 11.06 -13.07
C GLY A 209 -20.19 11.41 -12.72
N ILE A 210 -19.46 12.16 -13.56
CA ILE A 210 -18.15 12.72 -13.22
C ILE A 210 -18.29 14.19 -12.81
N VAL A 211 -17.51 14.61 -11.81
CA VAL A 211 -17.42 15.99 -11.33
C VAL A 211 -16.00 16.38 -11.02
N GLY A 212 -15.71 17.69 -11.10
CA GLY A 212 -14.51 18.27 -10.51
C GLY A 212 -14.55 18.24 -8.99
N TRP A 213 -13.37 18.10 -8.36
CA TRP A 213 -13.23 18.19 -6.90
C TRP A 213 -13.69 19.55 -6.35
N SER A 214 -13.63 20.62 -7.14
CA SER A 214 -14.14 21.95 -6.78
C SER A 214 -15.65 21.96 -6.53
N GLU A 215 -16.40 21.03 -7.12
CA GLU A 215 -17.85 20.89 -6.94
C GLU A 215 -18.19 20.00 -5.73
N LEU A 216 -17.20 19.35 -5.13
CA LEU A 216 -17.38 18.43 -4.01
C LEU A 216 -17.00 19.07 -2.67
N THR A 217 -17.76 18.75 -1.63
CA THR A 217 -17.42 19.14 -0.27
C THR A 217 -16.30 18.25 0.26
N ALA A 218 -15.05 18.71 0.16
CA ALA A 218 -13.91 18.06 0.80
C ALA A 218 -14.05 18.05 2.33
N GLY A 219 -13.41 17.07 2.99
CA GLY A 219 -13.33 17.04 4.45
C GLY A 219 -14.53 16.42 5.17
N LYS A 220 -15.34 15.59 4.48
CA LYS A 220 -16.32 14.74 5.15
C LYS A 220 -15.61 13.70 6.02
N PRO A 221 -15.92 13.60 7.33
CA PRO A 221 -15.35 12.55 8.16
C PRO A 221 -15.81 11.17 7.70
N PHE A 222 -14.91 10.19 7.70
CA PHE A 222 -15.22 8.79 7.42
C PHE A 222 -14.58 7.88 8.47
N PRO A 223 -15.14 6.68 8.71
CA PRO A 223 -14.55 5.76 9.67
C PRO A 223 -13.38 4.99 9.05
N MET A 224 -12.26 4.91 9.76
CA MET A 224 -11.15 4.01 9.45
C MET A 224 -10.78 3.18 10.68
N SER A 225 -10.44 1.91 10.47
CA SER A 225 -10.01 1.00 11.53
C SER A 225 -8.49 0.84 11.55
N TYR A 226 -7.92 0.92 12.75
CA TYR A 226 -6.52 0.70 13.05
C TYR A 226 -6.36 -0.50 13.99
N PRO A 227 -5.24 -1.24 13.94
CA PRO A 227 -4.94 -2.28 14.91
C PRO A 227 -4.87 -1.68 16.32
N LYS A 228 -5.36 -2.41 17.31
CA LYS A 228 -5.08 -2.09 18.71
C LYS A 228 -3.67 -2.57 19.04
N GLY A 229 -2.89 -1.74 19.74
CA GLY A 229 -1.50 -2.00 20.06
C GLY A 229 -0.79 -0.74 20.57
N ASP A 230 0.53 -0.72 20.54
CA ASP A 230 1.34 0.39 21.09
C ASP A 230 1.04 1.75 20.43
N SER A 231 0.46 1.72 19.23
CA SER A 231 0.05 2.92 18.49
C SER A 231 -1.20 3.62 19.00
N VAL A 232 -2.00 3.00 19.90
CA VAL A 232 -3.26 3.58 20.39
C VAL A 232 -3.03 4.97 21.00
N THR A 233 -2.04 5.07 21.89
CA THR A 233 -1.73 6.30 22.62
C THR A 233 -1.25 7.38 21.66
N ALA A 234 -0.33 7.05 20.75
CA ALA A 234 0.19 7.96 19.75
C ALA A 234 -0.91 8.50 18.80
N ILE A 235 -1.84 7.63 18.36
CA ILE A 235 -2.99 8.05 17.55
C ILE A 235 -3.88 9.03 18.35
N ARG A 236 -4.21 8.71 19.60
CA ARG A 236 -5.07 9.55 20.44
C ARG A 236 -4.45 10.92 20.71
N GLU A 237 -3.18 10.97 21.07
CA GLU A 237 -2.46 12.23 21.30
C GLU A 237 -2.43 13.11 20.05
N THR A 238 -2.12 12.51 18.89
CA THR A 238 -2.09 13.22 17.60
C THR A 238 -3.45 13.81 17.22
N LEU A 239 -4.54 13.09 17.52
CA LEU A 239 -5.90 13.52 17.23
C LEU A 239 -6.45 14.51 18.27
N ALA A 240 -6.08 14.37 19.54
CA ALA A 240 -6.49 15.27 20.62
C ALA A 240 -5.90 16.68 20.47
N ALA A 241 -4.71 16.78 19.87
CA ALA A 241 -4.09 18.05 19.50
C ALA A 241 -4.87 18.83 18.42
N GLN A 242 -5.92 18.26 17.84
CA GLN A 242 -6.69 18.86 16.75
C GLN A 242 -8.17 18.99 17.12
N SER A 243 -8.64 20.23 17.13
CA SER A 243 -9.79 20.64 17.94
C SER A 243 -11.18 20.36 17.35
N VAL A 244 -11.35 19.77 16.17
CA VAL A 244 -12.70 19.63 15.62
C VAL A 244 -12.82 18.40 14.72
N ARG A 245 -13.74 17.49 15.06
CA ARG A 245 -14.31 16.39 14.22
C ARG A 245 -13.63 15.01 14.25
N SER A 246 -12.72 14.72 15.18
CA SER A 246 -12.25 13.34 15.39
C SER A 246 -13.02 12.65 16.51
N SER A 247 -13.49 11.42 16.29
CA SER A 247 -14.04 10.55 17.33
C SER A 247 -13.33 9.20 17.30
N VAL A 248 -12.88 8.73 18.46
CA VAL A 248 -12.14 7.48 18.59
C VAL A 248 -12.96 6.50 19.40
N ARG A 249 -13.32 5.37 18.81
CA ARG A 249 -13.99 4.25 19.49
C ARG A 249 -13.06 3.05 19.51
N THR A 250 -12.95 2.40 20.66
CA THR A 250 -12.14 1.18 20.82
C THR A 250 -13.09 0.01 20.99
N SER A 251 -12.94 -1.04 20.17
CA SER A 251 -13.76 -2.24 20.24
C SER A 251 -12.89 -3.47 19.93
N GLY A 252 -12.85 -4.42 20.87
CA GLY A 252 -12.04 -5.63 20.74
C GLY A 252 -10.55 -5.30 20.53
N ASP A 253 -10.02 -5.76 19.39
CA ASP A 253 -8.63 -5.62 18.93
C ASP A 253 -8.43 -4.51 17.89
N LYS A 254 -9.41 -3.60 17.74
CA LYS A 254 -9.33 -2.50 16.77
C LYS A 254 -9.73 -1.17 17.39
N ILE A 255 -9.18 -0.11 16.82
CA ILE A 255 -9.64 1.25 17.04
C ILE A 255 -10.31 1.74 15.78
N THR A 256 -11.56 2.18 15.89
CA THR A 256 -12.26 2.88 14.82
C THR A 256 -12.17 4.37 15.09
N VAL A 257 -11.52 5.09 14.17
CA VAL A 257 -11.45 6.54 14.19
C VAL A 257 -12.41 7.06 13.13
N LEU A 258 -13.30 7.99 13.50
CA LEU A 258 -14.08 8.79 12.57
C LEU A 258 -13.39 10.14 12.46
N ALA A 259 -12.76 10.44 11.32
CA ALA A 259 -12.06 11.70 11.11
C ALA A 259 -11.99 12.09 9.62
N THR A 260 -11.49 13.27 9.33
CA THR A 260 -11.20 13.72 7.95
C THR A 260 -9.99 12.99 7.38
N ALA A 261 -9.81 13.02 6.05
CA ALA A 261 -8.64 12.41 5.40
C ALA A 261 -7.30 12.93 5.96
N GLU A 262 -7.19 14.24 6.16
CA GLU A 262 -6.02 14.87 6.77
C GLU A 262 -5.70 14.29 8.16
N ASN A 263 -6.73 14.15 9.00
CA ASN A 263 -6.57 13.58 10.34
C ASN A 263 -6.24 12.09 10.29
N HIS A 264 -6.80 11.35 9.34
CA HIS A 264 -6.45 9.95 9.11
C HIS A 264 -4.99 9.79 8.68
N ARG A 265 -4.49 10.66 7.80
CA ARG A 265 -3.08 10.67 7.38
C ARG A 265 -2.15 10.91 8.57
N ARG A 266 -2.47 11.87 9.44
CA ARG A 266 -1.67 12.14 10.65
C ARG A 266 -1.72 10.99 11.65
N ALA A 267 -2.92 10.43 11.90
CA ALA A 267 -3.09 9.25 12.75
C ALA A 267 -2.32 8.03 12.21
N LEU A 268 -2.29 7.85 10.89
CA LEU A 268 -1.53 6.80 10.24
C LEU A 268 -0.02 6.99 10.40
N ALA A 269 0.48 8.21 10.21
CA ALA A 269 1.90 8.51 10.43
C ALA A 269 2.30 8.21 11.89
N ALA A 270 1.45 8.58 12.86
CA ALA A 270 1.67 8.22 14.27
C ALA A 270 1.66 6.69 14.49
N HIS A 271 0.75 5.97 13.85
CA HIS A 271 0.67 4.51 13.90
C HIS A 271 1.91 3.82 13.32
N TRP A 272 2.33 4.20 12.11
CA TRP A 272 3.47 3.57 11.44
C TRP A 272 4.80 3.86 12.12
N ARG A 273 4.93 5.02 12.78
CA ARG A 273 6.12 5.34 13.59
C ARG A 273 6.18 4.58 14.91
N SER A 274 5.03 4.32 15.54
CA SER A 274 4.94 3.56 16.78
C SER A 274 5.00 2.04 16.58
N THR A 275 4.82 1.58 15.34
CA THR A 275 4.96 0.16 15.00
C THR A 275 6.44 -0.23 15.00
N SER A 276 6.87 -0.94 16.05
CA SER A 276 8.20 -1.53 16.13
C SER A 276 8.45 -2.53 14.99
N ALA A 277 9.70 -2.69 14.57
CA ALA A 277 10.09 -3.64 13.52
C ALA A 277 9.87 -5.11 13.91
N THR A 278 9.56 -5.39 15.18
CA THR A 278 9.24 -6.73 15.66
C THR A 278 7.85 -7.12 15.13
N PRO A 279 7.73 -8.11 14.24
CA PRO A 279 6.42 -8.56 13.80
C PRO A 279 5.63 -9.01 15.03
N SER A 280 4.41 -8.49 15.17
CA SER A 280 3.48 -8.91 16.22
C SER A 280 3.37 -10.43 16.17
N ARG A 281 4.02 -11.07 17.14
CA ARG A 281 3.90 -12.47 17.45
C ARG A 281 2.41 -12.68 17.71
N ARG A 282 1.69 -13.26 16.73
CA ARG A 282 0.36 -13.80 17.00
C ARG A 282 0.56 -14.82 18.10
N ASP A 283 0.14 -14.46 19.31
CA ASP A 283 0.01 -15.35 20.43
C ASP A 283 -0.91 -16.51 20.03
N LYS A 284 -0.28 -17.58 19.54
CA LYS A 284 -0.79 -18.93 19.65
C LYS A 284 0.10 -19.62 20.69
N PRO A 285 -0.44 -20.10 21.82
CA PRO A 285 0.34 -20.77 22.87
C PRO A 285 0.97 -22.11 22.47
N ASN A 286 1.14 -22.40 21.18
CA ASN A 286 1.61 -23.71 20.71
C ASN A 286 2.25 -23.66 19.31
N ALA A 287 3.10 -22.67 19.04
CA ALA A 287 3.83 -22.59 17.78
C ALA A 287 5.18 -23.29 17.89
N LYS A 288 5.34 -24.42 17.18
CA LYS A 288 6.64 -25.07 16.96
C LYS A 288 7.65 -24.02 16.47
N ALA A 289 8.84 -24.02 17.08
CA ALA A 289 9.92 -23.09 16.72
C ALA A 289 10.13 -23.05 15.20
N ALA A 290 10.24 -21.84 14.64
CA ALA A 290 10.44 -21.66 13.21
C ALA A 290 11.72 -22.37 12.77
N VAL A 291 11.63 -23.15 11.69
CA VAL A 291 12.73 -23.90 11.10
C VAL A 291 13.22 -23.20 9.83
N PHE A 292 14.52 -23.26 9.59
CA PHE A 292 15.21 -22.56 8.52
C PHE A 292 16.16 -23.51 7.79
N ASP A 293 16.39 -23.22 6.51
CA ASP A 293 17.43 -23.84 5.70
C ASP A 293 18.57 -22.84 5.54
N LEU A 294 19.79 -23.22 5.94
CA LEU A 294 20.97 -22.39 5.92
C LEU A 294 22.11 -23.10 5.18
N LYS A 295 22.53 -22.51 4.06
CA LYS A 295 23.69 -22.97 3.29
C LYS A 295 24.80 -21.92 3.36
N LEU A 296 25.91 -22.29 3.98
CA LEU A 296 27.10 -21.48 4.17
C LEU A 296 28.24 -22.05 3.34
N ILE A 297 28.87 -21.18 2.54
CA ILE A 297 30.06 -21.51 1.77
C ILE A 297 31.10 -20.44 2.10
N ASN A 298 32.20 -20.85 2.74
CA ASN A 298 33.40 -20.08 2.99
C ASN A 298 33.18 -18.76 3.77
N LYS A 299 32.24 -18.76 4.72
CA LYS A 299 31.96 -17.62 5.62
C LYS A 299 32.63 -17.80 6.97
N THR A 300 32.99 -16.71 7.65
CA THR A 300 33.53 -16.76 9.02
C THR A 300 32.43 -17.15 10.01
N ALA A 301 32.78 -17.92 11.04
CA ALA A 301 31.82 -18.33 12.06
C ALA A 301 31.25 -17.13 12.82
N GLY A 302 32.08 -16.16 13.15
CA GLY A 302 31.70 -14.94 13.87
C GLY A 302 30.66 -14.10 13.12
N ASP A 303 30.82 -13.90 11.80
CA ASP A 303 29.86 -13.12 11.02
C ASP A 303 28.51 -13.84 10.88
N VAL A 304 28.56 -15.17 10.74
CA VAL A 304 27.35 -16.00 10.66
C VAL A 304 26.59 -15.97 11.99
N LEU A 305 27.28 -16.15 13.12
CA LEU A 305 26.66 -16.11 14.46
C LEU A 305 26.06 -14.74 14.75
N ARG A 306 26.76 -13.65 14.38
CA ARG A 306 26.24 -12.29 14.47
C ARG A 306 24.96 -12.11 13.65
N GLN A 307 24.94 -12.63 12.42
CA GLN A 307 23.78 -12.54 11.54
C GLN A 307 22.58 -13.34 12.09
N LEU A 308 22.83 -14.53 12.66
CA LEU A 308 21.79 -15.34 13.30
C LEU A 308 21.22 -14.65 14.55
N ALA A 309 22.07 -14.06 15.40
CA ALA A 309 21.64 -13.29 16.56
C ALA A 309 20.83 -12.04 16.16
N ALA A 310 21.27 -11.32 15.11
CA ALA A 310 20.55 -10.17 14.57
C ALA A 310 19.18 -10.54 14.00
N THR A 311 19.06 -11.72 13.39
CA THR A 311 17.78 -12.24 12.87
C THR A 311 16.77 -12.48 14.00
N ASP A 312 17.24 -12.87 15.18
CA ASP A 312 16.40 -13.05 16.39
C ASP A 312 16.29 -11.76 17.23
N GLY A 313 16.84 -10.64 16.75
CA GLY A 313 16.80 -9.34 17.43
C GLY A 313 17.64 -9.25 18.72
N LYS A 314 18.59 -10.17 18.93
CA LYS A 314 19.40 -10.25 20.16
C LYS A 314 20.69 -9.46 20.05
N ARG A 315 21.19 -9.00 21.20
CA ARG A 315 22.57 -8.44 21.29
C ARG A 315 23.57 -9.56 21.09
N PHE A 316 24.70 -9.26 20.45
CA PHE A 316 25.73 -10.23 20.11
C PHE A 316 27.08 -9.80 20.66
N ARG A 317 27.72 -10.69 21.40
CA ARG A 317 29.03 -10.46 22.02
C ARG A 317 29.93 -11.68 21.86
N ILE A 318 31.18 -11.44 21.46
CA ILE A 318 32.24 -12.46 21.41
C ILE A 318 33.21 -12.15 22.55
N GLU A 319 33.56 -13.15 23.35
CA GLU A 319 34.58 -12.98 24.38
C GLU A 319 36.00 -12.94 23.78
N PRO A 320 36.95 -12.21 24.40
CA PRO A 320 38.27 -11.98 23.81
C PRO A 320 39.05 -13.28 23.50
N ASP A 321 38.79 -14.34 24.28
CA ASP A 321 39.38 -15.67 24.12
C ASP A 321 38.77 -16.48 22.97
N ALA A 322 37.60 -16.08 22.47
CA ALA A 322 36.88 -16.68 21.34
C ALA A 322 37.08 -15.94 20.01
N GLU A 323 37.68 -14.74 20.00
CA GLU A 323 37.84 -13.92 18.79
C GLU A 323 38.59 -14.63 17.67
N LEU A 324 39.70 -15.30 17.99
CA LEU A 324 40.55 -15.96 17.00
C LEU A 324 39.85 -17.17 16.37
N ALA A 325 39.12 -17.95 17.18
CA ALA A 325 38.31 -19.07 16.72
C ALA A 325 37.10 -18.61 15.88
N SER A 326 36.53 -17.43 16.19
CA SER A 326 35.41 -16.84 15.43
C SER A 326 35.77 -16.46 13.98
N GLN A 327 37.05 -16.23 13.68
CA GLN A 327 37.51 -15.91 12.31
C GLN A 327 37.62 -17.15 11.42
N ARG A 328 37.47 -18.36 11.98
CA ARG A 328 37.53 -19.61 11.23
C ARG A 328 36.43 -19.67 10.17
N ARG A 329 36.80 -20.04 8.95
CA ARG A 329 35.86 -20.15 7.83
C ARG A 329 35.21 -21.53 7.84
N ILE A 330 33.89 -21.54 7.69
CA ILE A 330 33.07 -22.73 7.81
C ILE A 330 32.22 -22.95 6.55
N ASN A 331 31.94 -24.22 6.28
CA ASN A 331 30.99 -24.68 5.27
C ASN A 331 29.95 -25.51 5.99
N LEU A 332 28.67 -25.16 5.84
CA LEU A 332 27.59 -25.81 6.56
C LEU A 332 26.32 -25.83 5.71
N ASP A 333 25.63 -26.97 5.68
CA ASP A 333 24.33 -27.14 5.04
C ASP A 333 23.36 -27.68 6.10
N GLY A 334 22.60 -26.78 6.71
CA GLY A 334 21.60 -27.08 7.73
C GLY A 334 20.21 -26.98 7.13
N LYS A 335 19.42 -28.06 7.19
CA LYS A 335 18.05 -28.09 6.67
C LYS A 335 17.05 -28.29 7.81
N GLN A 336 15.98 -27.50 7.79
CA GLN A 336 14.88 -27.52 8.76
C GLN A 336 15.35 -27.42 10.23
N LYS A 337 16.25 -26.48 10.50
CA LYS A 337 16.81 -26.27 11.85
C LYS A 337 16.35 -24.94 12.43
N THR A 338 16.14 -24.88 13.73
CA THR A 338 15.82 -23.62 14.40
C THR A 338 17.04 -22.69 14.42
N LEU A 339 16.85 -21.38 14.61
CA LEU A 339 17.98 -20.43 14.69
C LEU A 339 19.00 -20.82 15.77
N ARG A 340 18.52 -21.31 16.92
CA ARG A 340 19.36 -21.79 18.02
C ARG A 340 20.18 -23.02 17.61
N GLU A 341 19.56 -23.99 16.95
CA GLU A 341 20.26 -25.18 16.46
C GLU A 341 21.29 -24.83 15.39
N LEU A 342 20.95 -23.90 14.47
CA LEU A 342 21.89 -23.39 13.47
C LEU A 342 23.09 -22.70 14.12
N ALA A 343 22.87 -21.90 15.16
CA ALA A 343 23.94 -21.23 15.88
C ALA A 343 24.85 -22.22 16.62
N ILE A 344 24.28 -23.24 17.27
CA ILE A 344 25.05 -24.31 17.93
C ILE A 344 25.92 -25.04 16.89
N MET A 345 25.36 -25.47 15.76
CA MET A 345 26.13 -26.18 14.74
C MET A 345 27.23 -25.31 14.11
N VAL A 346 26.97 -24.02 13.91
CA VAL A 346 27.97 -23.06 13.42
C VAL A 346 29.11 -22.91 14.43
N ALA A 347 28.80 -22.81 15.72
CA ALA A 347 29.82 -22.67 16.75
C ALA A 347 30.64 -23.95 16.95
N GLU A 348 30.00 -25.12 16.97
CA GLU A 348 30.69 -26.42 17.01
C GLU A 348 31.65 -26.59 15.83
N SER A 349 31.24 -26.17 14.62
CA SER A 349 32.11 -26.24 13.43
C SER A 349 33.36 -25.33 13.51
N ALA A 350 33.35 -24.37 14.42
CA ALA A 350 34.43 -23.43 14.67
C ALA A 350 35.15 -23.65 16.01
N ASP A 351 34.80 -24.70 16.77
CA ASP A 351 35.31 -24.98 18.12
C ASP A 351 34.98 -23.85 19.13
N LEU A 352 33.71 -23.43 19.11
CA LEU A 352 33.13 -22.37 19.95
C LEU A 352 31.91 -22.87 20.73
N ALA A 353 31.67 -22.30 21.90
CA ALA A 353 30.45 -22.48 22.68
C ALA A 353 29.52 -21.26 22.53
N VAL A 354 28.20 -21.53 22.43
CA VAL A 354 27.15 -20.50 22.30
C VAL A 354 26.24 -20.54 23.51
N GLU A 355 26.17 -19.44 24.25
CA GLU A 355 25.13 -19.20 25.24
C GLU A 355 24.03 -18.36 24.60
N TRP A 356 22.89 -18.98 24.33
CA TRP A 356 21.71 -18.32 23.76
C TRP A 356 20.78 -17.85 24.87
N GLY A 357 20.98 -16.62 25.35
CA GLY A 357 20.15 -15.99 26.39
C GLY A 357 18.84 -15.39 25.84
N GLU A 358 18.04 -14.78 26.72
CA GLU A 358 16.79 -14.10 26.31
C GLU A 358 17.04 -12.76 25.61
N GLU A 359 18.05 -11.99 26.01
CA GLU A 359 18.37 -10.67 25.43
C GLU A 359 19.71 -10.63 24.68
N GLU A 360 20.62 -11.56 24.98
CA GLU A 360 21.99 -11.57 24.46
C GLU A 360 22.43 -12.99 24.04
N VAL A 361 23.24 -13.06 22.99
CA VAL A 361 23.97 -14.25 22.55
C VAL A 361 25.46 -14.03 22.80
N VAL A 362 26.04 -14.86 23.67
CA VAL A 362 27.46 -14.78 24.06
C VAL A 362 28.21 -15.97 23.46
N ILE A 363 29.33 -15.67 22.79
CA ILE A 363 30.23 -16.68 22.22
C ILE A 363 31.49 -16.80 23.08
N ARG A 364 31.80 -18.02 23.50
CA ARG A 364 32.98 -18.35 24.31
C ARG A 364 33.79 -19.47 23.68
N LYS A 365 35.02 -19.65 24.15
CA LYS A 365 35.75 -20.89 23.91
C LYS A 365 35.11 -22.01 24.77
N PRO A 366 34.96 -23.25 24.24
CA PRO A 366 34.29 -24.34 24.94
C PRO A 366 34.95 -24.73 26.26
#